data_AF-A0A7V2V7E3-F1
#
_entry.id   AF-A0A7V2V7E3-F1
#
_cell.length_a   1.000
_cell.length_b   1.000
_cell.length_c   1.000
_cell.angle_alpha   90.00
_cell.angle_beta   90.00
_cell.angle_gamma   90.00
#
_symmetry.space_group_name_H-M   'P 1'
#
loop_
_entity.id
_entity.type
_entity.pdbx_description
1 polymer ?
#
loop_
_entity_poly.entity_id
_entity_poly.type
_entity_poly.pdbx_seq_one_letter_code
_entity_poly.pdbx_strand_id
1 'polypeptide(L)'
;MKVSPLQPAIFFDRDGTLIEDRGHLSAPSQVVFYQNTFPVLRKLNERFLLFIVTNQPGIGKGILREKEVEKVNQYIVEKLALAGITISGVYYCPHTREQECACIKPKPYFLLKAAQEFGVDLVQSFVVGDHPHDVEMAQRVGAKGIYLLTGHGEKHLNELHCDAYIARNLEDSANWILRQGIPSSQDIHRAAQIIVKGGVVAFPTETVYGLGADTFNPLAVARIFEIKNRPFFDPLIVHVADLGELQRLVTHLPTEAEGLVQRFWPGPLTLVLMKKDEVPDVVTAGLPTVAVRMPKHPMALDLIREAGCPIAAPSANPFGYVSPTTADHVRSQLGEKVDLVLDGGPCEVGLESTILSLVEEKPTLLRPGGLPVEEIESVIGPVETSPAGERRPSSPGRLPRHYAPSTPIVLDWRCEDLEAYRGRRIGFLVFRKVAHSFPFQHVEVLSPAGDLREAAANLFAAIRRLDALNLDVILAESVPEVGLGRAIMDRLRRASNPSRIEDTWKE
;
A
#
# COMPACT_ATOMS: atom_id res chain seq x y z
N MET A 1 -31.25 -0.80 0.65
CA MET A 1 -30.84 -1.36 1.96
C MET A 1 -29.36 -1.09 2.10
N LYS A 2 -28.91 -0.46 3.20
CA LYS A 2 -27.48 -0.22 3.43
C LYS A 2 -26.81 -1.59 3.61
N VAL A 3 -26.00 -1.99 2.65
CA VAL A 3 -25.14 -3.18 2.79
C VAL A 3 -24.11 -2.81 3.85
N SER A 4 -24.10 -3.53 4.99
CA SER A 4 -23.03 -3.37 5.96
C SER A 4 -21.69 -3.62 5.26
N PRO A 5 -20.66 -2.80 5.49
CA PRO A 5 -19.37 -2.97 4.84
C PRO A 5 -18.83 -4.37 5.16
N LEU A 6 -18.36 -5.08 4.13
CA LEU A 6 -17.75 -6.40 4.29
C LEU A 6 -16.49 -6.26 5.17
N GLN A 7 -16.27 -7.21 6.08
CA GLN A 7 -15.12 -7.19 6.99
C GLN A 7 -14.07 -8.22 6.59
N PRO A 8 -12.77 -7.90 6.63
CA PRO A 8 -11.73 -8.88 6.39
C PRO A 8 -11.64 -9.87 7.56
N ALA A 9 -11.26 -11.11 7.25
CA ALA A 9 -11.14 -12.19 8.22
C ALA A 9 -9.82 -12.95 8.10
N ILE A 10 -9.49 -13.70 9.14
CA ILE A 10 -8.41 -14.68 9.11
C ILE A 10 -8.98 -16.05 9.46
N PHE A 11 -8.75 -17.01 8.57
CA PHE A 11 -9.14 -18.40 8.72
C PHE A 11 -7.91 -19.22 9.12
N PHE A 12 -7.88 -19.71 10.35
CA PHE A 12 -6.79 -20.56 10.83
C PHE A 12 -7.13 -22.03 10.68
N ASP A 13 -6.19 -22.86 10.23
CA ASP A 13 -6.24 -24.26 10.63
C ASP A 13 -6.07 -24.38 12.15
N ARG A 14 -6.57 -25.49 12.72
CA ARG A 14 -6.50 -25.74 14.16
C ARG A 14 -5.18 -26.40 14.54
N ASP A 15 -4.92 -27.59 13.98
CA ASP A 15 -3.86 -28.51 14.40
C ASP A 15 -2.58 -28.14 13.65
N GLY A 16 -1.43 -28.06 14.32
CA GLY A 16 -0.20 -27.59 13.69
C GLY A 16 -0.11 -26.07 13.47
N THR A 17 -1.23 -25.34 13.62
CA THR A 17 -1.32 -23.87 13.47
C THR A 17 -1.57 -23.15 14.80
N LEU A 18 -2.73 -23.35 15.44
CA LEU A 18 -3.06 -22.70 16.73
C LEU A 18 -2.55 -23.53 17.92
N ILE A 19 -2.63 -24.85 17.76
CA ILE A 19 -2.24 -25.85 18.75
C ILE A 19 -1.25 -26.84 18.11
N GLU A 20 -0.46 -27.52 18.94
CA GLU A 20 0.42 -28.60 18.47
C GLU A 20 -0.39 -29.71 17.79
N ASP A 21 0.07 -30.20 16.64
CA ASP A 21 -0.52 -31.40 16.05
C ASP A 21 -0.10 -32.63 16.87
N ARG A 22 -1.09 -33.23 17.54
CA ARG A 22 -0.94 -34.47 18.31
C ARG A 22 -1.89 -35.57 17.80
N GLY A 23 -2.26 -35.50 16.52
CA GLY A 23 -3.14 -36.44 15.84
C GLY A 23 -4.62 -36.24 16.19
N HIS A 24 -5.34 -37.35 16.37
CA HIS A 24 -6.78 -37.34 16.62
C HIS A 24 -7.11 -37.03 18.09
N LEU A 25 -7.37 -35.76 18.39
CA LEU A 25 -7.72 -35.29 19.74
C LEU A 25 -9.16 -35.68 20.10
N SER A 26 -9.34 -36.39 21.22
CA SER A 26 -10.64 -36.79 21.77
C SER A 26 -11.00 -36.09 23.08
N ALA A 27 -10.03 -35.42 23.72
CA ALA A 27 -10.22 -34.77 25.01
C ALA A 27 -9.51 -33.39 25.11
N PRO A 28 -10.10 -32.42 25.82
CA PRO A 28 -9.49 -31.11 26.08
C PRO A 28 -8.08 -31.15 26.69
N SER A 29 -7.78 -32.17 27.50
CA SER A 29 -6.47 -32.32 28.13
C SER A 29 -5.32 -32.58 27.15
N GLN A 30 -5.63 -32.91 25.90
CA GLN A 30 -4.64 -33.14 24.85
C GLN A 30 -4.29 -31.85 24.08
N VAL A 31 -5.05 -30.77 24.29
CA VAL A 31 -4.84 -29.49 23.62
C VAL A 31 -3.65 -28.76 24.23
N VAL A 32 -2.65 -28.48 23.40
CA VAL A 32 -1.49 -27.68 23.77
C VAL A 32 -1.34 -26.54 22.78
N PHE A 33 -1.54 -25.30 23.24
CA PHE A 33 -1.34 -24.10 22.43
C PHE A 33 0.15 -23.83 22.24
N TYR A 34 0.52 -23.34 21.05
CA TYR A 34 1.86 -22.80 20.85
C TYR A 34 2.10 -21.56 21.73
N GLN A 35 3.36 -21.34 22.11
CA GLN A 35 3.80 -20.35 23.11
C GLN A 35 3.26 -18.93 22.86
N ASN A 36 3.05 -18.53 21.59
CA ASN A 36 2.61 -17.19 21.21
C ASN A 36 1.19 -17.12 20.62
N THR A 37 0.38 -18.18 20.69
CA THR A 37 -0.96 -18.18 20.09
C THR A 37 -1.85 -17.06 20.63
N PHE A 38 -1.93 -16.90 21.96
CA PHE A 38 -2.77 -15.90 22.59
C PHE A 38 -2.40 -14.44 22.27
N PRO A 39 -1.15 -13.98 22.49
CA PRO A 39 -0.79 -12.60 22.19
C PRO A 39 -0.93 -12.28 20.70
N VAL A 40 -0.61 -13.23 19.81
CA VAL A 40 -0.76 -13.06 18.37
C VAL A 40 -2.22 -12.90 17.96
N LEU A 41 -3.09 -13.84 18.38
CA LEU A 41 -4.50 -13.77 18.03
C LEU A 41 -5.19 -12.53 18.59
N ARG A 42 -4.83 -12.08 19.80
CA ARG A 42 -5.36 -10.83 20.35
C ARG A 42 -5.08 -9.64 19.45
N LYS A 43 -3.83 -9.51 18.98
CA LYS A 43 -3.41 -8.44 18.07
C LYS A 43 -4.13 -8.50 16.72
N LEU A 44 -4.39 -9.70 16.21
CA LEU A 44 -5.11 -9.88 14.96
C LEU A 44 -6.62 -9.61 15.12
N ASN A 45 -7.21 -9.96 16.27
CA ASN A 45 -8.64 -9.78 16.52
C ASN A 45 -9.08 -8.31 16.58
N GLU A 46 -8.14 -7.38 16.78
CA GLU A 46 -8.37 -5.93 16.68
C GLU A 46 -8.76 -5.48 15.26
N ARG A 47 -8.43 -6.26 14.23
CA ARG A 47 -8.56 -5.88 12.82
C ARG A 47 -9.34 -6.89 11.96
N PHE A 48 -9.47 -8.13 12.44
CA PHE A 48 -10.02 -9.22 11.67
C PHE A 48 -11.03 -10.03 12.47
N LEU A 49 -12.07 -10.49 11.77
CA LEU A 49 -12.86 -11.62 12.25
C LEU A 49 -11.98 -12.87 12.23
N LEU A 50 -11.99 -13.65 13.31
CA LEU A 50 -11.16 -14.84 13.41
C LEU A 50 -12.02 -16.09 13.31
N PHE A 51 -11.65 -17.00 12.42
CA PHE A 51 -12.32 -18.28 12.22
C PHE A 51 -11.35 -19.43 12.37
N ILE A 52 -11.85 -20.58 12.82
CA ILE A 52 -11.12 -21.84 12.81
C ILE A 52 -11.73 -22.75 11.75
N VAL A 53 -10.92 -23.28 10.84
CA VAL A 53 -11.35 -24.18 9.76
C VAL A 53 -10.44 -25.40 9.72
N THR A 54 -10.95 -26.57 10.14
CA THR A 54 -10.13 -27.78 10.31
C THR A 54 -10.71 -29.03 9.65
N ASN A 55 -9.86 -29.92 9.15
CA ASN A 55 -10.27 -31.24 8.67
C ASN A 55 -10.17 -32.25 9.83
N GLN A 56 -11.26 -32.93 10.17
CA GLN A 56 -11.33 -33.92 11.26
C GLN A 56 -11.73 -35.31 10.74
N PRO A 57 -10.90 -35.94 9.87
CA PRO A 57 -11.23 -37.21 9.24
C PRO A 57 -11.29 -38.38 10.24
N GLY A 58 -10.85 -38.19 11.49
CA GLY A 58 -10.99 -39.17 12.57
C GLY A 58 -12.45 -39.56 12.83
N ILE A 59 -13.40 -38.66 12.55
CA ILE A 59 -14.85 -38.96 12.63
C ILE A 59 -15.25 -39.94 11.52
N GLY A 60 -14.95 -39.63 10.26
CA GLY A 60 -15.25 -40.48 9.11
C GLY A 60 -14.54 -41.85 9.17
N LYS A 61 -13.39 -41.92 9.83
CA LYS A 61 -12.66 -43.17 10.11
C LYS A 61 -13.24 -43.98 11.30
N GLY A 62 -14.20 -43.44 12.04
CA GLY A 62 -14.76 -44.07 13.25
C GLY A 62 -13.81 -44.08 14.46
N ILE A 63 -12.71 -43.31 14.41
CA ILE A 63 -11.70 -43.19 15.49
C ILE A 63 -12.18 -42.20 16.55
N LEU A 64 -12.90 -41.16 16.15
CA LEU A 64 -13.43 -40.11 17.01
C LEU A 64 -14.95 -40.03 16.89
N ARG A 65 -15.62 -39.70 18.00
CA ARG A 65 -17.02 -39.29 17.98
C ARG A 65 -17.11 -37.78 17.74
N GLU A 66 -18.14 -37.35 17.02
CA GLU A 66 -18.38 -35.93 16.73
C GLU A 66 -18.41 -35.06 18.01
N LYS A 67 -19.10 -35.56 19.06
CA LYS A 67 -19.14 -34.91 20.38
C LYS A 67 -17.76 -34.73 21.04
N GLU A 68 -16.78 -35.56 20.72
CA GLU A 68 -15.41 -35.43 21.25
C GLU A 68 -14.68 -34.28 20.56
N VAL A 69 -14.82 -34.17 19.24
CA VAL A 69 -14.28 -33.05 18.45
C VAL A 69 -14.94 -31.73 18.85
N GLU A 70 -16.25 -31.71 19.04
CA GLU A 70 -16.99 -30.53 19.52
C GLU A 70 -16.48 -30.05 20.88
N LYS A 71 -16.26 -30.98 21.83
CA LYS A 71 -15.70 -30.65 23.15
C LYS A 71 -14.31 -30.05 23.06
N VAL A 72 -13.44 -30.57 22.19
CA VAL A 72 -12.10 -30.03 21.95
C VAL A 72 -12.19 -28.62 21.36
N ASN A 73 -13.02 -28.43 20.34
CA ASN A 73 -13.21 -27.13 19.70
C ASN A 73 -13.79 -26.09 20.68
N GLN A 74 -14.80 -26.48 21.47
CA GLN A 74 -15.38 -25.64 22.49
C GLN A 74 -14.35 -25.23 23.55
N TYR A 75 -13.54 -26.17 24.03
CA TYR A 75 -12.46 -25.87 24.97
C TYR A 75 -11.46 -24.85 24.42
N ILE A 76 -11.09 -24.97 23.14
CA ILE A 76 -10.18 -24.01 22.49
C ILE A 76 -10.80 -22.62 22.48
N VAL A 77 -12.05 -22.49 22.03
CA VAL A 77 -12.78 -21.22 21.98
C VAL A 77 -12.92 -20.62 23.38
N GLU A 78 -13.29 -21.40 24.38
CA GLU A 78 -13.43 -20.95 25.78
C GLU A 78 -12.09 -20.43 26.33
N LYS A 79 -10.98 -21.13 26.05
CA LYS A 79 -9.65 -20.67 26.47
C LYS A 79 -9.25 -19.36 25.80
N LEU A 80 -9.53 -19.20 24.51
CA LEU A 80 -9.27 -17.96 23.77
C LEU A 80 -10.15 -16.81 24.29
N ALA A 81 -11.44 -17.07 24.56
CA ALA A 81 -12.37 -16.09 25.10
C ALA A 81 -11.95 -15.58 26.49
N LEU A 82 -11.47 -16.47 27.37
CA LEU A 82 -10.90 -16.09 28.68
C LEU A 82 -9.68 -15.16 28.56
N ALA A 83 -9.00 -15.17 27.41
CA ALA A 83 -7.87 -14.29 27.10
C ALA A 83 -8.28 -13.02 26.31
N GLY A 84 -9.59 -12.78 26.16
CA GLY A 84 -10.16 -11.63 25.45
C GLY A 84 -10.18 -11.76 23.93
N ILE A 85 -10.11 -12.98 23.39
CA ILE A 85 -10.06 -13.25 21.95
C ILE A 85 -11.40 -13.84 21.52
N THR A 86 -12.04 -13.21 20.54
CA THR A 86 -13.31 -13.65 19.96
C THR A 86 -13.06 -14.45 18.69
N ILE A 87 -13.51 -15.69 18.68
CA ILE A 87 -13.60 -16.52 17.46
C ILE A 87 -15.03 -16.41 16.93
N SER A 88 -15.18 -15.85 15.73
CA SER A 88 -16.46 -15.61 15.07
C SER A 88 -17.16 -16.90 14.67
N GLY A 89 -16.39 -17.95 14.31
CA GLY A 89 -16.94 -19.26 13.98
C GLY A 89 -15.89 -20.35 13.94
N VAL A 90 -16.33 -21.57 14.22
CA VAL A 90 -15.51 -22.79 14.10
C VAL A 90 -16.20 -23.73 13.12
N TYR A 91 -15.49 -24.08 12.06
CA TYR A 91 -15.95 -24.99 11.03
C TYR A 91 -15.02 -26.21 10.98
N TYR A 92 -15.60 -27.40 10.85
CA TYR A 92 -14.83 -28.61 10.68
C TYR A 92 -15.48 -29.57 9.69
N CYS A 93 -14.65 -30.28 8.92
CA CYS A 93 -15.12 -31.33 8.01
C CYS A 93 -14.87 -32.71 8.63
N PRO A 94 -15.91 -33.54 8.88
CA PRO A 94 -15.75 -34.85 9.53
C PRO A 94 -15.30 -35.97 8.59
N HIS A 95 -15.33 -35.73 7.28
CA HIS A 95 -15.17 -36.76 6.25
C HIS A 95 -13.71 -37.12 5.97
N THR A 96 -13.49 -38.33 5.47
CA THR A 96 -12.23 -38.75 4.88
C THR A 96 -12.11 -38.25 3.44
N ARG A 97 -10.91 -38.33 2.85
CA ARG A 97 -10.68 -37.84 1.47
C ARG A 97 -11.40 -38.70 0.43
N GLU A 98 -11.56 -39.99 0.71
CA GLU A 98 -12.23 -40.97 -0.17
C GLU A 98 -13.73 -40.69 -0.30
N GLN A 99 -14.32 -39.93 0.63
CA GLN A 99 -15.75 -39.60 0.62
C GLN A 99 -16.08 -38.39 -0.27
N GLU A 100 -15.09 -37.76 -0.92
CA GLU A 100 -15.22 -36.68 -1.91
C GLU A 100 -16.13 -35.49 -1.51
N CYS A 101 -16.33 -35.26 -0.21
CA CYS A 101 -17.28 -34.25 0.28
C CYS A 101 -16.91 -32.81 -0.15
N ALA A 102 -17.90 -31.90 -0.13
CA ALA A 102 -17.68 -30.50 -0.49
C ALA A 102 -16.91 -29.69 0.56
N CYS A 103 -16.89 -30.13 1.83
CA CYS A 103 -16.32 -29.37 2.95
C CYS A 103 -14.82 -29.54 3.18
N ILE A 104 -14.20 -30.59 2.64
CA ILE A 104 -12.82 -30.92 2.95
C ILE A 104 -11.86 -29.99 2.22
N LYS A 105 -10.91 -29.40 2.95
CA LYS A 105 -9.85 -28.58 2.34
C LYS A 105 -9.06 -29.43 1.33
N PRO A 106 -8.82 -28.92 0.10
CA PRO A 106 -8.72 -27.50 -0.28
C PRO A 106 -10.02 -26.85 -0.79
N LYS A 107 -11.19 -27.50 -0.68
CA LYS A 107 -12.46 -26.90 -1.14
C LYS A 107 -12.84 -25.71 -0.24
N PRO A 108 -13.22 -24.54 -0.80
CA PRO A 108 -13.42 -23.30 -0.03
C PRO A 108 -14.79 -23.18 0.65
N TYR A 109 -15.50 -24.30 0.84
CA TYR A 109 -16.89 -24.32 1.29
C TYR A 109 -17.10 -23.49 2.57
N PHE A 110 -16.23 -23.64 3.57
CA PHE A 110 -16.38 -22.92 4.83
C PHE A 110 -16.01 -21.44 4.76
N LEU A 111 -15.12 -21.04 3.86
CA LEU A 111 -14.81 -19.62 3.62
C LEU A 111 -16.01 -18.92 2.96
N LEU A 112 -16.60 -19.57 1.95
CA LEU A 112 -17.82 -19.07 1.29
C LEU A 112 -18.99 -18.99 2.27
N LYS A 113 -19.14 -20.00 3.13
CA LYS A 113 -20.15 -20.01 4.20
C LYS A 113 -19.94 -18.85 5.18
N ALA A 114 -18.71 -18.63 5.65
CA ALA A 114 -18.40 -17.52 6.53
C ALA A 114 -18.67 -16.15 5.87
N ALA A 115 -18.35 -16.01 4.58
CA ALA A 115 -18.66 -14.80 3.83
C ALA A 115 -20.17 -14.51 3.77
N GLN A 116 -20.98 -15.54 3.58
CA GLN A 116 -22.44 -15.41 3.59
C GLN A 116 -23.01 -15.12 4.99
N GLU A 117 -22.49 -15.79 6.03
CA GLU A 117 -23.04 -15.70 7.40
C GLU A 117 -22.59 -14.43 8.14
N PHE A 118 -21.37 -13.96 7.89
CA PHE A 118 -20.74 -12.88 8.65
C PHE A 118 -20.37 -11.65 7.80
N GLY A 119 -20.66 -11.65 6.49
CA GLY A 119 -20.30 -10.55 5.61
C GLY A 119 -18.79 -10.38 5.46
N VAL A 120 -18.06 -11.48 5.24
CA VAL A 120 -16.60 -11.46 5.10
C VAL A 120 -16.16 -11.00 3.70
N ASP A 121 -15.20 -10.08 3.62
CA ASP A 121 -14.46 -9.75 2.40
C ASP A 121 -13.35 -10.77 2.18
N LEU A 122 -13.60 -11.79 1.35
CA LEU A 122 -12.62 -12.85 1.09
C LEU A 122 -11.35 -12.36 0.39
N VAL A 123 -11.43 -11.31 -0.44
CA VAL A 123 -10.27 -10.78 -1.19
C VAL A 123 -9.29 -10.08 -0.24
N GLN A 124 -9.81 -9.45 0.81
CA GLN A 124 -9.00 -8.84 1.87
C GLN A 124 -8.72 -9.78 3.05
N SER A 125 -9.10 -11.06 2.95
CA SER A 125 -8.94 -12.06 4.00
C SER A 125 -7.68 -12.91 3.83
N PHE A 126 -7.32 -13.60 4.90
CA PHE A 126 -6.15 -14.46 4.98
C PHE A 126 -6.54 -15.88 5.39
N VAL A 127 -5.78 -16.86 4.91
CA VAL A 127 -5.81 -18.23 5.43
C VAL A 127 -4.43 -18.57 5.95
N VAL A 128 -4.37 -19.07 7.18
CA VAL A 128 -3.13 -19.46 7.85
C VAL A 128 -3.21 -20.94 8.18
N GLY A 129 -2.29 -21.74 7.64
CA GLY A 129 -2.25 -23.17 7.86
C GLY A 129 -0.87 -23.77 7.59
N ASP A 130 -0.66 -25.00 8.00
CA ASP A 130 0.60 -25.75 7.84
C ASP A 130 0.53 -26.83 6.75
N HIS A 131 -0.60 -26.97 6.04
CA HIS A 131 -0.74 -27.90 4.93
C HIS A 131 -0.96 -27.15 3.60
N PRO A 132 -0.41 -27.63 2.46
CA PRO A 132 -0.65 -27.01 1.15
C PRO A 132 -2.14 -26.80 0.79
N HIS A 133 -3.03 -27.60 1.37
CA HIS A 133 -4.47 -27.51 1.14
C HIS A 133 -5.09 -26.24 1.74
N ASP A 134 -4.50 -25.68 2.79
CA ASP A 134 -4.99 -24.46 3.44
C ASP A 134 -4.79 -23.25 2.54
N VAL A 135 -3.59 -23.16 1.98
CA VAL A 135 -3.21 -22.07 1.07
C VAL A 135 -3.84 -22.22 -0.31
N GLU A 136 -4.00 -23.44 -0.82
CA GLU A 136 -4.79 -23.68 -2.03
C GLU A 136 -6.27 -23.28 -1.85
N MET A 137 -6.84 -23.57 -0.69
CA MET A 137 -8.20 -23.12 -0.34
C MET A 137 -8.32 -21.59 -0.38
N ALA A 138 -7.31 -20.87 0.11
CA ALA A 138 -7.27 -19.41 0.07
C ALA A 138 -7.34 -18.88 -1.37
N GLN A 139 -6.51 -19.43 -2.25
CA GLN A 139 -6.42 -19.00 -3.64
C GLN A 139 -7.72 -19.18 -4.42
N ARG A 140 -8.46 -20.27 -4.13
CA ARG A 140 -9.75 -20.55 -4.78
C ARG A 140 -10.82 -19.47 -4.53
N VAL A 141 -10.63 -18.61 -3.54
CA VAL A 141 -11.54 -17.49 -3.24
C VAL A 141 -10.87 -16.12 -3.31
N GLY A 142 -9.63 -16.05 -3.81
CA GLY A 142 -8.86 -14.81 -3.88
C GLY A 142 -8.33 -14.30 -2.54
N ALA A 143 -8.38 -15.11 -1.48
CA ALA A 143 -7.77 -14.79 -0.19
C ALA A 143 -6.25 -15.03 -0.24
N LYS A 144 -5.50 -14.34 0.63
CA LYS A 144 -4.05 -14.50 0.75
C LYS A 144 -3.71 -15.72 1.61
N GLY A 145 -3.01 -16.70 1.04
CA GLY A 145 -2.54 -17.88 1.75
C GLY A 145 -1.21 -17.65 2.47
N ILE A 146 -1.12 -18.10 3.71
CA ILE A 146 0.10 -18.08 4.54
C ILE A 146 0.39 -19.50 5.01
N TYR A 147 1.56 -20.00 4.63
CA TYR A 147 2.04 -21.34 4.92
C TYR A 147 2.95 -21.32 6.14
N LEU A 148 2.56 -22.00 7.22
CA LEU A 148 3.37 -22.12 8.43
C LEU A 148 4.33 -23.30 8.33
N LEU A 149 5.55 -23.13 8.85
CA LEU A 149 6.52 -24.21 9.02
C LEU A 149 6.32 -25.02 10.33
N THR A 150 5.30 -24.69 11.13
CA THR A 150 4.92 -25.47 12.32
C THR A 150 4.14 -26.73 11.96
N GLY A 151 3.93 -27.65 12.91
CA GLY A 151 3.15 -28.87 12.68
C GLY A 151 3.69 -29.74 11.55
N HIS A 152 2.91 -29.87 10.48
CA HIS A 152 3.24 -30.60 9.27
C HIS A 152 3.93 -29.76 8.19
N GLY A 153 4.08 -28.46 8.42
CA GLY A 153 4.63 -27.46 7.49
C GLY A 153 5.97 -27.83 6.86
N GLU A 154 6.99 -28.08 7.67
CA GLU A 154 8.33 -28.44 7.15
C GLU A 154 8.32 -29.71 6.29
N LYS A 155 7.42 -30.66 6.58
CA LYS A 155 7.35 -31.95 5.88
C LYS A 155 6.74 -31.81 4.48
N HIS A 156 5.72 -30.98 4.35
CA HIS A 156 4.96 -30.82 3.10
C HIS A 156 5.36 -29.57 2.30
N LEU A 157 6.45 -28.87 2.69
CA LEU A 157 6.92 -27.68 1.98
C LEU A 157 7.22 -27.95 0.49
N ASN A 158 7.73 -29.15 0.15
CA ASN A 158 8.01 -29.53 -1.24
C ASN A 158 6.75 -29.80 -2.08
N GLU A 159 5.59 -29.97 -1.43
CA GLU A 159 4.28 -30.16 -2.06
C GLU A 159 3.54 -28.82 -2.26
N LEU A 160 4.12 -27.71 -1.79
CA LEU A 160 3.57 -26.38 -1.96
C LEU A 160 3.85 -25.88 -3.38
N HIS A 161 2.82 -25.92 -4.24
CA HIS A 161 2.91 -25.51 -5.65
C HIS A 161 2.28 -24.15 -5.95
N CYS A 162 1.85 -23.43 -4.92
CA CYS A 162 1.00 -22.26 -5.06
C CYS A 162 1.60 -21.05 -4.33
N ASP A 163 1.43 -19.85 -4.88
CA ASP A 163 1.91 -18.61 -4.25
C ASP A 163 1.31 -18.41 -2.86
N ALA A 164 2.16 -18.52 -1.84
CA ALA A 164 1.83 -18.31 -0.43
C ALA A 164 3.02 -17.68 0.29
N TYR A 165 2.74 -16.85 1.30
CA TYR A 165 3.80 -16.37 2.19
C TYR A 165 4.23 -17.49 3.13
N ILE A 166 5.51 -17.85 3.14
CA ILE A 166 6.06 -18.88 4.04
C ILE A 166 6.49 -18.20 5.34
N ALA A 167 5.84 -18.57 6.44
CA ALA A 167 6.09 -18.04 7.77
C ALA A 167 6.67 -19.12 8.70
N ARG A 168 7.67 -18.75 9.50
CA ARG A 168 8.32 -19.71 10.41
C ARG A 168 7.40 -20.19 11.53
N ASN A 169 6.47 -19.35 11.96
CA ASN A 169 5.49 -19.63 12.99
C ASN A 169 4.33 -18.64 12.91
N LEU A 170 3.36 -18.80 13.83
CA LEU A 170 2.17 -17.95 13.89
C LEU A 170 2.50 -16.46 14.12
N GLU A 171 3.54 -16.13 14.89
CA GLU A 171 3.96 -14.74 15.12
C GLU A 171 4.52 -14.08 13.87
N ASP A 172 5.35 -14.81 13.09
CA ASP A 172 5.88 -14.37 11.80
C ASP A 172 4.73 -14.09 10.82
N SER A 173 3.74 -14.99 10.76
CA SER A 173 2.54 -14.81 9.94
C SER A 173 1.76 -13.56 10.32
N ALA A 174 1.54 -13.31 11.61
CA ALA A 174 0.82 -12.15 12.09
C ALA A 174 1.54 -10.84 11.78
N ASN A 175 2.88 -10.81 11.94
CA ASN A 175 3.68 -9.64 11.57
C ASN A 175 3.58 -9.35 10.07
N TRP A 176 3.55 -10.39 9.24
CA TRP A 176 3.33 -10.22 7.81
C TRP A 176 1.92 -9.72 7.48
N ILE A 177 0.87 -10.34 8.06
CA ILE A 177 -0.53 -9.92 7.88
C ILE A 177 -0.72 -8.45 8.25
N LEU A 178 -0.18 -8.03 9.40
CA LEU A 178 -0.33 -6.66 9.89
C LEU A 178 0.41 -5.63 9.03
N ARG A 179 1.47 -6.05 8.32
CA ARG A 179 2.17 -5.22 7.33
C ARG A 179 1.42 -5.09 6.01
N GLN A 180 0.38 -5.89 5.77
CA GLN A 180 -0.48 -5.77 4.60
C GLN A 180 -1.42 -4.56 4.65
N GLY A 181 -1.31 -3.69 5.68
CA GLY A 181 -1.85 -2.34 5.62
C GLY A 181 -3.36 -2.23 5.81
N ILE A 182 -3.98 -3.11 6.61
CA ILE A 182 -5.40 -3.02 7.00
C ILE A 182 -5.47 -2.38 8.40
N PRO A 183 -5.84 -1.09 8.55
CA PRO A 183 -6.13 -0.45 9.83
C PRO A 183 -7.52 -0.85 10.33
N SER A 184 -7.75 -0.65 11.63
CA SER A 184 -9.09 -0.83 12.19
C SER A 184 -10.05 0.25 11.67
N SER A 185 -11.34 -0.06 11.59
CA SER A 185 -12.38 0.96 11.31
C SER A 185 -12.34 2.11 12.33
N GLN A 186 -11.84 1.85 13.55
CA GLN A 186 -11.69 2.85 14.60
C GLN A 186 -10.57 3.87 14.30
N ASP A 187 -9.47 3.44 13.68
CA ASP A 187 -8.38 4.34 13.29
C ASP A 187 -8.83 5.30 12.17
N ILE A 188 -9.55 4.78 11.18
CA ILE A 188 -10.13 5.57 10.09
C ILE A 188 -11.16 6.55 10.65
N HIS A 189 -12.03 6.11 11.55
CA HIS A 189 -13.00 6.98 12.20
C HIS A 189 -12.32 8.11 12.99
N ARG A 190 -11.27 7.78 13.77
CA ARG A 190 -10.49 8.78 14.49
C ARG A 190 -9.82 9.79 13.54
N ALA A 191 -9.26 9.31 12.44
CA ALA A 191 -8.66 10.15 11.41
C ALA A 191 -9.69 11.09 10.77
N ALA A 192 -10.87 10.58 10.41
CA ALA A 192 -11.96 11.36 9.85
C ALA A 192 -12.42 12.46 10.82
N GLN A 193 -12.57 12.15 12.11
CA GLN A 193 -12.89 13.15 13.14
C GLN A 193 -11.83 14.24 13.25
N ILE A 194 -10.54 13.90 13.08
CA ILE A 194 -9.45 14.88 13.07
C ILE A 194 -9.62 15.82 11.87
N ILE A 195 -9.82 15.28 10.66
CA ILE A 195 -10.07 16.08 9.44
C ILE A 195 -11.25 17.04 9.63
N VAL A 196 -12.40 16.53 10.09
CA VAL A 196 -13.62 17.33 10.32
C VAL A 196 -13.39 18.46 11.34
N LYS A 197 -12.50 18.26 12.32
CA LYS A 197 -12.14 19.28 13.32
C LYS A 197 -11.10 20.31 12.81
N GLY A 198 -10.74 20.28 11.52
CA GLY A 198 -9.68 21.14 10.95
C GLY A 198 -8.27 20.62 11.19
N GLY A 199 -8.16 19.33 11.50
CA GLY A 199 -6.91 18.59 11.66
C GLY A 199 -6.22 18.26 10.35
N VAL A 200 -4.99 17.76 10.44
CA VAL A 200 -4.19 17.28 9.31
C VAL A 200 -3.79 15.82 9.56
N VAL A 201 -4.14 14.94 8.63
CA VAL A 201 -3.86 13.50 8.71
C VAL A 201 -2.95 13.10 7.56
N ALA A 202 -1.88 12.36 7.84
CA ALA A 202 -1.15 11.66 6.79
C ALA A 202 -1.78 10.29 6.53
N PHE A 203 -2.03 9.96 5.27
CA PHE A 203 -2.72 8.74 4.87
C PHE A 203 -2.09 8.09 3.63
N PRO A 204 -2.14 6.76 3.51
CA PRO A 204 -1.58 6.03 2.37
C PRO A 204 -2.46 6.20 1.13
N THR A 205 -1.82 6.17 -0.04
CA THR A 205 -2.48 5.92 -1.34
C THR A 205 -1.73 4.81 -2.07
N GLU A 206 -2.20 4.38 -3.24
CA GLU A 206 -1.43 3.47 -4.10
C GLU A 206 -0.15 4.13 -4.64
N THR A 207 -0.08 5.47 -4.66
CA THR A 207 1.06 6.23 -5.19
C THR A 207 2.12 6.55 -4.16
N VAL A 208 1.83 7.51 -3.28
CA VAL A 208 2.68 7.97 -2.18
C VAL A 208 1.75 8.36 -1.02
N TYR A 209 2.28 8.47 0.21
CA TYR A 209 1.50 8.98 1.33
C TYR A 209 1.17 10.46 1.11
N GLY A 210 -0.09 10.82 1.36
CA GLY A 210 -0.60 12.20 1.29
C GLY A 210 -0.73 12.82 2.67
N LEU A 211 -0.58 14.15 2.77
CA LEU A 211 -0.84 14.93 3.98
C LEU A 211 -2.13 15.72 3.79
N GLY A 212 -3.23 15.21 4.31
CA GLY A 212 -4.59 15.68 4.01
C GLY A 212 -5.21 16.60 5.05
N ALA A 213 -6.02 17.53 4.57
CA ALA A 213 -6.95 18.33 5.34
C ALA A 213 -8.26 18.50 4.55
N ASP A 214 -9.35 18.90 5.21
CA ASP A 214 -10.61 19.24 4.55
C ASP A 214 -10.38 20.36 3.51
N THR A 215 -10.69 20.06 2.25
CA THR A 215 -10.57 20.99 1.12
C THR A 215 -11.31 22.31 1.34
N PHE A 216 -12.47 22.26 1.99
CA PHE A 216 -13.34 23.42 2.20
C PHE A 216 -13.02 24.20 3.48
N ASN A 217 -11.99 23.80 4.22
CA ASN A 217 -11.51 24.49 5.41
C ASN A 217 -10.15 25.17 5.13
N PRO A 218 -10.13 26.48 4.77
CA PRO A 218 -8.89 27.17 4.40
C PRO A 218 -7.82 27.17 5.49
N LEU A 219 -8.23 27.18 6.77
CA LEU A 219 -7.29 27.15 7.91
C LEU A 219 -6.61 25.79 8.02
N ALA A 220 -7.37 24.70 7.83
CA ALA A 220 -6.80 23.36 7.83
C ALA A 220 -5.86 23.15 6.63
N VAL A 221 -6.22 23.66 5.45
CA VAL A 221 -5.34 23.64 4.27
C VAL A 221 -4.07 24.47 4.51
N ALA A 222 -4.16 25.64 5.14
CA ALA A 222 -2.98 26.45 5.46
C ALA A 222 -1.97 25.69 6.36
N ARG A 223 -2.45 24.85 7.29
CA ARG A 223 -1.57 23.99 8.10
C ARG A 223 -0.76 23.01 7.25
N ILE A 224 -1.27 22.51 6.13
CA ILE A 224 -0.49 21.67 5.19
C ILE A 224 0.73 22.44 4.68
N PHE A 225 0.55 23.70 4.27
CA PHE A 225 1.64 24.54 3.79
C PHE A 225 2.67 24.81 4.89
N GLU A 226 2.21 25.11 6.10
CA GLU A 226 3.06 25.32 7.28
C GLU A 226 3.89 24.08 7.64
N ILE A 227 3.24 22.92 7.81
CA ILE A 227 3.88 21.65 8.20
C ILE A 227 4.98 21.28 7.20
N LYS A 228 4.69 21.44 5.89
CA LYS A 228 5.62 21.09 4.81
C LYS A 228 6.65 22.16 4.51
N ASN A 229 6.51 23.36 5.07
CA ASN A 229 7.24 24.56 4.62
C ASN A 229 7.11 24.74 3.09
N ARG A 230 5.89 24.58 2.58
CA ARG A 230 5.56 24.62 1.14
C ARG A 230 5.22 26.07 0.73
N PRO A 231 5.66 26.54 -0.46
CA PRO A 231 5.25 27.83 -0.98
C PRO A 231 3.76 27.87 -1.34
N PHE A 232 3.06 28.96 -1.01
CA PHE A 232 1.63 29.13 -1.30
C PHE A 232 1.28 29.20 -2.80
N PHE A 233 2.28 29.37 -3.68
CA PHE A 233 2.07 29.38 -5.12
C PHE A 233 2.01 27.97 -5.74
N ASP A 234 2.25 26.90 -4.97
CA ASP A 234 2.25 25.52 -5.47
C ASP A 234 0.94 24.80 -5.07
N PRO A 235 -0.01 24.63 -6.02
CA PRO A 235 -1.37 24.14 -5.73
C PRO A 235 -1.37 22.72 -5.14
N LEU A 236 -2.52 22.29 -4.60
CA LEU A 236 -2.73 20.97 -4.02
C LEU A 236 -3.64 20.11 -4.90
N ILE A 237 -3.56 18.79 -4.72
CA ILE A 237 -4.48 17.83 -5.33
C ILE A 237 -5.60 17.54 -4.33
N VAL A 238 -6.85 17.67 -4.78
CA VAL A 238 -8.03 17.29 -4.03
C VAL A 238 -8.35 15.82 -4.30
N HIS A 239 -8.51 15.06 -3.23
CA HIS A 239 -8.89 13.65 -3.27
C HIS A 239 -10.39 13.50 -3.00
N VAL A 240 -11.05 12.70 -3.82
CA VAL A 240 -12.48 12.37 -3.74
C VAL A 240 -12.69 10.87 -3.63
N ALA A 241 -13.82 10.43 -3.09
CA ALA A 241 -14.20 9.02 -2.99
C ALA A 241 -15.34 8.60 -3.92
N ASP A 242 -16.06 9.55 -4.51
CA ASP A 242 -17.10 9.31 -5.51
C ASP A 242 -17.26 10.50 -6.49
N LEU A 243 -18.10 10.32 -7.52
CA LEU A 243 -18.36 11.35 -8.54
C LEU A 243 -19.22 12.51 -8.03
N GLY A 244 -20.03 12.31 -6.98
CA GLY A 244 -20.81 13.37 -6.37
C GLY A 244 -19.90 14.41 -5.71
N GLU A 245 -18.81 13.96 -5.07
CA GLU A 245 -17.77 14.86 -4.55
C GLU A 245 -17.02 15.62 -5.65
N LEU A 246 -16.69 14.96 -6.77
CA LEU A 246 -16.09 15.63 -7.93
C LEU A 246 -16.98 16.80 -8.42
N GLN A 247 -18.29 16.56 -8.53
CA GLN A 247 -19.26 17.58 -8.97
C GLN A 247 -19.36 18.78 -8.00
N ARG A 248 -18.93 18.65 -6.75
CA ARG A 248 -18.83 19.78 -5.81
C ARG A 248 -17.62 20.67 -6.08
N LEU A 249 -16.62 20.17 -6.81
CA LEU A 249 -15.33 20.85 -7.01
C LEU A 249 -15.20 21.52 -8.38
N VAL A 250 -15.84 20.96 -9.42
CA VAL A 250 -15.62 21.37 -10.83
C VAL A 250 -16.89 21.91 -11.48
N THR A 251 -16.76 22.89 -12.36
CA THR A 251 -17.92 23.53 -13.02
C THR A 251 -18.62 22.61 -14.01
N HIS A 252 -17.85 21.84 -14.77
CA HIS A 252 -18.32 20.83 -15.72
C HIS A 252 -17.25 19.76 -15.89
N LEU A 253 -17.66 18.59 -16.41
CA LEU A 253 -16.77 17.48 -16.73
C LEU A 253 -16.74 17.31 -18.25
N PRO A 254 -15.60 17.57 -18.92
CA PRO A 254 -15.46 17.33 -20.36
C PRO A 254 -15.65 15.85 -20.73
N THR A 255 -16.05 15.57 -21.97
CA THR A 255 -16.27 14.19 -22.47
C THR A 255 -15.03 13.32 -22.33
N GLU A 256 -13.85 13.89 -22.59
CA GLU A 256 -12.55 13.24 -22.42
C GLU A 256 -12.33 12.85 -20.96
N ALA A 257 -12.71 13.73 -20.03
CA ALA A 257 -12.61 13.48 -18.61
C ALA A 257 -13.52 12.32 -18.17
N GLU A 258 -14.74 12.21 -18.71
CA GLU A 258 -15.66 11.11 -18.41
C GLU A 258 -15.06 9.75 -18.75
N GLY A 259 -14.49 9.60 -19.97
CA GLY A 259 -13.86 8.36 -20.41
C GLY A 259 -12.66 7.98 -19.53
N LEU A 260 -11.83 8.95 -19.17
CA LEU A 260 -10.68 8.74 -18.28
C LEU A 260 -11.10 8.36 -16.86
N VAL A 261 -12.09 9.05 -16.30
CA VAL A 261 -12.60 8.77 -14.95
C VAL A 261 -13.20 7.36 -14.89
N GLN A 262 -14.04 6.98 -15.86
CA GLN A 262 -14.62 5.64 -15.91
C GLN A 262 -13.56 4.54 -16.02
N ARG A 263 -12.46 4.82 -16.73
CA ARG A 263 -11.42 3.82 -16.98
C ARG A 263 -10.38 3.72 -15.88
N PHE A 264 -9.95 4.86 -15.34
CA PHE A 264 -8.76 4.96 -14.50
C PHE A 264 -9.05 5.42 -13.07
N TRP A 265 -10.27 5.80 -12.71
CA TRP A 265 -10.65 6.08 -11.33
C TRP A 265 -11.46 4.94 -10.71
N PRO A 266 -11.13 4.52 -9.46
CA PRO A 266 -9.99 4.95 -8.65
C PRO A 266 -8.62 4.57 -9.24
N GLY A 267 -7.63 5.46 -9.16
CA GLY A 267 -6.29 5.21 -9.70
C GLY A 267 -5.31 6.39 -9.73
N PRO A 268 -4.10 6.16 -10.28
CA PRO A 268 -2.99 7.11 -10.24
C PRO A 268 -3.07 8.19 -11.34
N LEU A 269 -4.29 8.65 -11.66
CA LEU A 269 -4.56 9.73 -12.60
C LEU A 269 -5.15 10.94 -11.87
N THR A 270 -4.57 12.11 -12.08
CA THR A 270 -5.08 13.40 -11.62
C THR A 270 -5.49 14.23 -12.81
N LEU A 271 -6.69 14.80 -12.75
CA LEU A 271 -7.23 15.68 -13.79
C LEU A 271 -7.22 17.13 -13.29
N VAL A 272 -6.69 18.05 -14.08
CA VAL A 272 -6.83 19.49 -13.85
C VAL A 272 -8.04 19.99 -14.64
N LEU A 273 -9.01 20.54 -13.91
CA LEU A 273 -10.33 20.93 -14.41
C LEU A 273 -10.68 22.34 -13.92
N MET A 274 -11.67 22.98 -14.53
CA MET A 274 -12.18 24.29 -14.10
C MET A 274 -12.86 24.18 -12.73
N LYS A 275 -12.40 24.96 -11.73
CA LYS A 275 -12.90 24.91 -10.36
C LYS A 275 -14.21 25.69 -10.21
N LYS A 276 -15.05 25.28 -9.25
CA LYS A 276 -16.12 26.14 -8.75
C LYS A 276 -15.61 27.15 -7.72
N ASP A 277 -16.35 28.22 -7.50
CA ASP A 277 -15.98 29.29 -6.57
C ASP A 277 -15.88 28.83 -5.12
N GLU A 278 -16.60 27.76 -4.74
CA GLU A 278 -16.55 27.18 -3.40
C GLU A 278 -15.18 26.54 -3.08
N VAL A 279 -14.36 26.23 -4.09
CA VAL A 279 -13.00 25.71 -3.87
C VAL A 279 -12.08 26.86 -3.43
N PRO A 280 -11.55 26.84 -2.20
CA PRO A 280 -10.74 27.94 -1.68
C PRO A 280 -9.45 28.15 -2.47
N ASP A 281 -9.07 29.41 -2.69
CA ASP A 281 -7.88 29.75 -3.47
C ASP A 281 -6.57 29.23 -2.86
N VAL A 282 -6.53 28.99 -1.54
CA VAL A 282 -5.38 28.37 -0.88
C VAL A 282 -5.12 26.94 -1.39
N VAL A 283 -6.15 26.24 -1.88
CA VAL A 283 -6.02 24.91 -2.50
C VAL A 283 -5.42 25.03 -3.90
N THR A 284 -5.82 26.04 -4.66
CA THR A 284 -5.48 26.18 -6.09
C THR A 284 -4.38 27.19 -6.36
N ALA A 285 -3.75 27.75 -5.32
CA ALA A 285 -2.80 28.86 -5.43
C ALA A 285 -3.37 30.08 -6.20
N GLY A 286 -4.69 30.30 -6.08
CA GLY A 286 -5.43 31.35 -6.79
C GLY A 286 -5.70 31.07 -8.28
N LEU A 287 -5.40 29.86 -8.77
CA LEU A 287 -5.72 29.46 -10.14
C LEU A 287 -7.23 29.21 -10.31
N PRO A 288 -7.79 29.42 -11.52
CA PRO A 288 -9.19 29.09 -11.83
C PRO A 288 -9.44 27.59 -11.99
N THR A 289 -8.41 26.76 -11.78
CA THR A 289 -8.42 25.33 -12.00
C THR A 289 -8.12 24.58 -10.71
N VAL A 290 -8.64 23.37 -10.59
CA VAL A 290 -8.40 22.46 -9.47
C VAL A 290 -7.92 21.12 -10.00
N ALA A 291 -6.90 20.55 -9.33
CA ALA A 291 -6.41 19.22 -9.61
C ALA A 291 -7.17 18.22 -8.74
N VAL A 292 -7.86 17.25 -9.36
CA VAL A 292 -8.71 16.27 -8.65
C VAL A 292 -8.26 14.85 -8.97
N ARG A 293 -8.38 13.95 -7.99
CA ARG A 293 -8.08 12.53 -8.12
C ARG A 293 -8.97 11.67 -7.22
N MET A 294 -9.30 10.48 -7.68
CA MET A 294 -9.85 9.42 -6.83
C MET A 294 -8.77 8.36 -6.54
N PRO A 295 -8.20 8.28 -5.33
CA PRO A 295 -7.10 7.36 -5.03
C PRO A 295 -7.55 5.90 -5.02
N LYS A 296 -6.76 4.98 -5.58
CA LYS A 296 -7.03 3.54 -5.53
C LYS A 296 -6.45 2.91 -4.27
N HIS A 297 -6.88 3.41 -3.11
CA HIS A 297 -6.48 2.84 -1.83
C HIS A 297 -7.71 2.77 -0.90
N PRO A 298 -8.11 1.59 -0.41
CA PRO A 298 -9.32 1.43 0.42
C PRO A 298 -9.36 2.41 1.59
N MET A 299 -8.27 2.50 2.35
CA MET A 299 -8.15 3.43 3.48
C MET A 299 -8.28 4.91 3.11
N ALA A 300 -7.76 5.34 1.96
CA ALA A 300 -7.92 6.72 1.52
C ALA A 300 -9.39 7.01 1.19
N LEU A 301 -10.03 6.10 0.46
CA LEU A 301 -11.44 6.22 0.10
C LEU A 301 -12.33 6.22 1.34
N ASP A 302 -12.08 5.32 2.28
CA ASP A 302 -12.84 5.22 3.53
C ASP A 302 -12.63 6.42 4.44
N LEU A 303 -11.41 6.96 4.52
CA LEU A 303 -11.14 8.22 5.21
C LEU A 303 -11.96 9.38 4.63
N ILE A 304 -11.96 9.53 3.31
CA ILE A 304 -12.71 10.61 2.62
C ILE A 304 -14.22 10.45 2.87
N ARG A 305 -14.76 9.23 2.70
CA ARG A 305 -16.18 8.93 2.95
C ARG A 305 -16.60 9.20 4.39
N GLU A 306 -15.80 8.74 5.35
CA GLU A 306 -16.09 8.87 6.77
C GLU A 306 -15.95 10.33 7.24
N ALA A 307 -15.02 11.09 6.65
CA ALA A 307 -14.90 12.53 6.90
C ALA A 307 -16.07 13.33 6.28
N GLY A 308 -16.69 12.81 5.22
CA GLY A 308 -17.80 13.45 4.52
C GLY A 308 -17.40 14.70 3.71
N CYS A 309 -16.11 14.84 3.40
CA CYS A 309 -15.56 15.96 2.64
C CYS A 309 -14.38 15.53 1.75
N PRO A 310 -14.21 16.15 0.56
CA PRO A 310 -13.00 16.00 -0.23
C PRO A 310 -11.75 16.43 0.53
N ILE A 311 -10.63 15.73 0.36
CA ILE A 311 -9.40 15.97 1.12
C ILE A 311 -8.30 16.54 0.22
N ALA A 312 -7.88 17.78 0.48
CA ALA A 312 -6.74 18.38 -0.20
C ALA A 312 -5.44 17.78 0.39
N ALA A 313 -4.63 17.12 -0.42
CA ALA A 313 -3.44 16.42 0.04
C ALA A 313 -2.28 16.43 -0.98
N PRO A 314 -1.17 17.14 -0.72
CA PRO A 314 0.11 16.87 -1.39
C PRO A 314 0.80 15.66 -0.74
N SER A 315 1.98 15.27 -1.24
CA SER A 315 2.80 14.21 -0.63
C SER A 315 3.20 14.55 0.83
N ALA A 316 3.32 13.55 1.71
CA ALA A 316 3.54 13.74 3.15
C ALA A 316 5.02 13.89 3.56
N ASN A 317 5.75 14.79 2.90
CA ASN A 317 7.16 15.10 3.17
C ASN A 317 7.41 16.62 3.22
N PRO A 318 8.51 17.08 3.83
CA PRO A 318 8.98 18.46 3.68
C PRO A 318 9.12 18.82 2.21
N PHE A 319 8.78 20.06 1.86
CA PHE A 319 8.78 20.52 0.48
C PHE A 319 10.16 20.36 -0.18
N GLY A 320 10.18 19.84 -1.41
CA GLY A 320 11.42 19.62 -2.19
C GLY A 320 12.15 18.31 -1.91
N TYR A 321 11.84 17.60 -0.82
CA TYR A 321 12.46 16.31 -0.47
C TYR A 321 11.78 15.12 -1.17
N VAL A 322 12.43 13.95 -1.08
CA VAL A 322 11.93 12.66 -1.60
C VAL A 322 10.55 12.34 -1.02
N SER A 323 9.60 11.92 -1.84
CA SER A 323 8.24 11.59 -1.41
C SER A 323 8.21 10.33 -0.51
N PRO A 324 7.23 10.22 0.41
CA PRO A 324 7.11 9.09 1.32
C PRO A 324 6.26 7.96 0.72
N THR A 325 6.80 6.75 0.69
CA THR A 325 6.08 5.53 0.27
C THR A 325 5.69 4.59 1.42
N THR A 326 5.97 4.97 2.67
CA THR A 326 5.61 4.22 3.89
C THR A 326 5.25 5.18 5.00
N ALA A 327 4.51 4.73 6.02
CA ALA A 327 4.21 5.55 7.19
C ALA A 327 5.48 5.96 7.95
N ASP A 328 6.51 5.11 7.99
CA ASP A 328 7.80 5.43 8.61
C ASP A 328 8.55 6.55 7.87
N HIS A 329 8.41 6.64 6.54
CA HIS A 329 8.92 7.78 5.79
C HIS A 329 8.24 9.10 6.19
N VAL A 330 6.95 9.06 6.53
CA VAL A 330 6.21 10.23 7.02
C VAL A 330 6.66 10.58 8.44
N ARG A 331 6.67 9.60 9.35
CA ARG A 331 7.06 9.78 10.75
C ARG A 331 8.47 10.35 10.89
N SER A 332 9.42 9.85 10.10
CA SER A 332 10.82 10.31 10.15
C SER A 332 11.03 11.75 9.69
N GLN A 333 10.16 12.30 8.84
CA GLN A 333 10.34 13.64 8.27
C GLN A 333 9.38 14.70 8.80
N LEU A 334 8.13 14.33 9.09
CA LEU A 334 7.10 15.26 9.58
C LEU A 334 6.85 15.09 11.09
N GLY A 335 7.12 13.90 11.64
CA GLY A 335 7.08 13.64 13.08
C GLY A 335 5.77 14.06 13.74
N GLU A 336 5.89 14.76 14.87
CA GLU A 336 4.77 15.24 15.69
C GLU A 336 4.01 16.44 15.09
N LYS A 337 4.43 16.96 13.93
CA LYS A 337 3.71 18.06 13.26
C LYS A 337 2.39 17.62 12.61
N VAL A 338 2.19 16.32 12.46
CA VAL A 338 0.98 15.72 11.86
C VAL A 338 0.10 15.18 12.99
N ASP A 339 -1.19 15.49 12.96
CA ASP A 339 -2.11 15.12 14.05
C ASP A 339 -2.31 13.60 14.13
N LEU A 340 -2.22 12.89 12.99
CA LEU A 340 -2.26 11.43 12.91
C LEU A 340 -1.59 10.92 11.63
N VAL A 341 -0.88 9.79 11.72
CA VAL A 341 -0.39 9.04 10.55
C VAL A 341 -1.12 7.70 10.49
N LEU A 342 -1.98 7.53 9.49
CA LEU A 342 -2.57 6.24 9.19
C LEU A 342 -1.55 5.35 8.49
N ASP A 343 -1.39 4.12 8.96
CA ASP A 343 -0.40 3.16 8.43
C ASP A 343 -1.08 2.11 7.55
N GLY A 344 -0.93 2.26 6.24
CA GLY A 344 -1.40 1.30 5.24
C GLY A 344 -0.29 0.49 4.61
N GLY A 345 0.88 0.40 5.24
CA GLY A 345 2.02 -0.28 4.65
C GLY A 345 2.61 0.46 3.45
N PRO A 346 3.44 -0.21 2.64
CA PRO A 346 4.10 0.39 1.48
C PRO A 346 3.13 0.70 0.33
N CYS A 347 3.35 1.82 -0.36
CA CYS A 347 2.61 2.16 -1.59
C CYS A 347 2.97 1.22 -2.75
N GLU A 348 1.97 0.73 -3.47
CA GLU A 348 2.14 -0.24 -4.57
C GLU A 348 2.86 0.34 -5.81
N VAL A 349 2.60 1.61 -6.16
CA VAL A 349 3.16 2.26 -7.36
C VAL A 349 4.47 2.98 -7.07
N GLY A 350 4.60 3.58 -5.87
CA GLY A 350 5.82 4.27 -5.41
C GLY A 350 6.22 5.54 -6.16
N LEU A 351 5.42 6.00 -7.12
CA LEU A 351 5.54 7.29 -7.80
C LEU A 351 4.22 8.06 -7.65
N GLU A 352 4.27 9.39 -7.70
CA GLU A 352 3.06 10.21 -7.69
C GLU A 352 2.18 9.99 -8.93
N SER A 353 0.91 10.41 -8.84
CA SER A 353 -0.03 10.33 -9.96
C SER A 353 0.43 11.09 -11.20
N THR A 354 0.00 10.57 -12.36
CA THR A 354 0.09 11.28 -13.63
C THR A 354 -0.89 12.45 -13.61
N ILE A 355 -0.46 13.64 -14.02
CA ILE A 355 -1.30 14.85 -14.05
C ILE A 355 -1.58 15.24 -15.49
N LEU A 356 -2.86 15.25 -15.86
CA LEU A 356 -3.37 15.65 -17.16
C LEU A 356 -4.24 16.91 -17.02
N SER A 357 -3.96 17.94 -17.82
CA SER A 357 -4.83 19.11 -17.96
C SER A 357 -5.83 18.90 -19.08
N LEU A 358 -7.10 19.21 -18.80
CA LEU A 358 -8.22 19.19 -19.75
C LEU A 358 -8.89 20.57 -19.85
N VAL A 359 -8.13 21.63 -19.58
CA VAL A 359 -8.63 23.02 -19.56
C VAL A 359 -8.51 23.68 -20.92
N GLU A 360 -7.46 23.34 -21.68
CA GLU A 360 -7.25 23.81 -23.04
C GLU A 360 -7.95 22.87 -24.05
N GLU A 361 -8.04 23.29 -25.31
CA GLU A 361 -8.65 22.47 -26.38
C GLU A 361 -7.97 21.10 -26.54
N LYS A 362 -6.68 21.01 -26.22
CA LYS A 362 -5.90 19.78 -26.30
C LYS A 362 -5.50 19.28 -24.90
N PRO A 363 -5.74 18.00 -24.60
CA PRO A 363 -5.24 17.38 -23.37
C PRO A 363 -3.72 17.54 -23.27
N THR A 364 -3.25 18.01 -22.12
CA THR A 364 -1.82 18.28 -21.90
C THR A 364 -1.30 17.53 -20.68
N LEU A 365 -0.28 16.70 -20.87
CA LEU A 365 0.46 16.03 -19.81
C LEU A 365 1.32 17.06 -19.06
N LEU A 366 0.92 17.36 -17.82
CA LEU A 366 1.64 18.29 -16.95
C LEU A 366 2.72 17.60 -16.12
N ARG A 367 2.50 16.33 -15.76
CA ARG A 367 3.46 15.53 -14.99
C ARG A 367 3.32 14.03 -15.31
N PRO A 368 4.39 13.34 -15.76
CA PRO A 368 4.39 11.88 -15.83
C PRO A 368 4.38 11.27 -14.42
N GLY A 369 3.67 10.16 -14.24
CA GLY A 369 3.49 9.53 -12.94
C GLY A 369 3.08 8.06 -13.06
N GLY A 370 2.32 7.59 -12.07
CA GLY A 370 1.93 6.19 -11.91
C GLY A 370 1.02 5.60 -12.99
N LEU A 371 0.50 6.42 -13.92
CA LEU A 371 -0.22 5.96 -15.11
C LEU A 371 0.59 6.32 -16.38
N PRO A 372 1.02 5.35 -17.19
CA PRO A 372 1.67 5.60 -18.48
C PRO A 372 0.84 6.51 -19.39
N VAL A 373 1.49 7.41 -20.12
CA VAL A 373 0.80 8.31 -21.05
C VAL A 373 0.15 7.54 -22.20
N GLU A 374 0.76 6.43 -22.61
CA GLU A 374 0.28 5.56 -23.66
C GLU A 374 -1.08 4.93 -23.30
N GLU A 375 -1.32 4.66 -22.01
CA GLU A 375 -2.63 4.20 -21.53
C GLU A 375 -3.68 5.31 -21.64
N ILE A 376 -3.32 6.56 -21.33
CA ILE A 376 -4.21 7.72 -21.47
C ILE A 376 -4.55 7.95 -22.95
N GLU A 377 -3.55 7.92 -23.82
CA GLU A 377 -3.72 8.14 -25.27
C GLU A 377 -4.62 7.09 -25.92
N SER A 378 -4.64 5.87 -25.38
CA SER A 378 -5.54 4.81 -25.84
C SER A 378 -7.03 5.10 -25.62
N VAL A 379 -7.36 6.05 -24.73
CA VAL A 379 -8.76 6.42 -24.39
C VAL A 379 -9.18 7.70 -25.11
N ILE A 380 -8.33 8.72 -25.12
CA ILE A 380 -8.70 10.08 -25.59
C ILE A 380 -7.94 10.52 -26.84
N GLY A 381 -7.04 9.68 -27.37
CA GLY A 381 -6.14 10.08 -28.45
C GLY A 381 -4.91 10.84 -27.95
N PRO A 382 -4.11 11.43 -28.87
CA PRO A 382 -2.81 12.01 -28.56
C PRO A 382 -2.86 13.11 -27.48
N VAL A 383 -1.84 13.12 -26.62
CA VAL A 383 -1.71 14.10 -25.52
C VAL A 383 -0.48 14.98 -25.76
N GLU A 384 -0.62 16.29 -25.62
CA GLU A 384 0.52 17.21 -25.71
C GLU A 384 1.38 17.15 -24.44
N THR A 385 2.68 17.38 -24.58
CA THR A 385 3.59 17.42 -23.41
C THR A 385 3.98 18.85 -23.12
N SER A 386 3.73 19.29 -21.88
CA SER A 386 4.10 20.65 -21.49
C SER A 386 5.62 20.74 -21.24
N PRO A 387 6.32 21.78 -21.74
CA PRO A 387 7.72 22.00 -21.39
C PRO A 387 7.90 22.21 -19.88
N ALA A 388 8.96 21.64 -19.31
CA ALA A 388 9.27 21.78 -17.90
C ALA A 388 9.85 23.17 -17.57
N GLY A 389 9.55 23.72 -16.38
CA GLY A 389 10.29 24.87 -15.82
C GLY A 389 9.54 26.19 -15.58
N GLU A 390 8.21 26.19 -15.48
CA GLU A 390 7.46 27.42 -15.15
C GLU A 390 7.74 27.93 -13.71
N ARG A 391 7.93 29.25 -13.55
CA ARG A 391 8.14 29.91 -12.23
C ARG A 391 6.89 29.91 -11.34
N ARG A 392 5.69 29.78 -11.93
CA ARG A 392 4.41 29.59 -11.24
C ARG A 392 3.76 28.32 -11.79
N PRO A 393 3.79 27.20 -11.05
CA PRO A 393 3.35 25.92 -11.58
C PRO A 393 1.81 25.86 -11.65
N SER A 394 1.27 25.42 -12.78
CA SER A 394 -0.17 25.11 -12.93
C SER A 394 -0.61 23.82 -12.22
N SER A 395 0.35 23.00 -11.75
CA SER A 395 0.11 21.77 -11.01
C SER A 395 1.30 21.40 -10.12
N PRO A 396 1.11 20.59 -9.06
CA PRO A 396 2.21 20.18 -8.19
C PRO A 396 3.36 19.48 -8.92
N GLY A 397 4.59 19.69 -8.45
CA GLY A 397 5.77 18.94 -8.89
C GLY A 397 6.40 19.41 -10.22
N ARG A 398 5.98 20.57 -10.76
CA ARG A 398 6.55 21.13 -12.00
C ARG A 398 7.84 21.94 -11.80
N LEU A 399 8.23 22.21 -10.56
CA LEU A 399 9.43 23.00 -10.25
C LEU A 399 10.73 22.30 -10.69
N PRO A 400 11.78 23.05 -11.10
CA PRO A 400 13.03 22.49 -11.61
C PRO A 400 13.79 21.61 -10.61
N ARG A 401 13.62 21.85 -9.30
CA ARG A 401 14.22 21.08 -8.22
C ARG A 401 13.14 20.55 -7.29
N HIS A 402 13.03 19.24 -7.22
CA HIS A 402 12.07 18.54 -6.38
C HIS A 402 12.54 17.08 -6.21
N TYR A 403 12.16 16.41 -5.13
CA TYR A 403 12.57 15.04 -4.81
C TYR A 403 14.06 14.87 -4.48
N ALA A 404 14.76 15.94 -4.13
CA ALA A 404 16.19 15.89 -3.85
C ALA A 404 16.45 15.28 -2.46
N PRO A 405 17.23 14.19 -2.36
CA PRO A 405 17.80 13.77 -1.08
C PRO A 405 18.86 14.76 -0.57
N SER A 406 19.34 14.55 0.65
CA SER A 406 20.44 15.34 1.22
C SER A 406 21.75 15.08 0.47
N THR A 407 21.99 13.81 0.15
CA THR A 407 23.10 13.29 -0.64
C THR A 407 22.93 13.66 -2.12
N PRO A 408 23.92 14.28 -2.79
CA PRO A 408 23.82 14.61 -4.21
C PRO A 408 23.59 13.37 -5.10
N ILE A 409 22.64 13.45 -6.03
CA ILE A 409 22.46 12.44 -7.09
C ILE A 409 23.09 12.95 -8.39
N VAL A 410 23.87 12.08 -9.05
CA VAL A 410 24.40 12.27 -10.41
C VAL A 410 23.73 11.30 -11.38
N LEU A 411 23.29 11.85 -12.50
CA LEU A 411 22.86 11.09 -13.68
C LEU A 411 23.87 11.27 -14.81
N ASP A 412 23.77 10.41 -15.82
CA ASP A 412 24.54 10.50 -17.07
C ASP A 412 26.07 10.49 -16.86
N TRP A 413 26.53 9.93 -15.74
CA TRP A 413 27.94 9.66 -15.47
C TRP A 413 28.42 8.49 -16.33
N ARG A 414 29.71 8.48 -16.69
CA ARG A 414 30.32 7.42 -17.49
C ARG A 414 31.29 6.60 -16.65
N CYS A 415 31.58 5.38 -17.11
CA CYS A 415 32.53 4.51 -16.40
C CYS A 415 33.92 5.14 -16.28
N GLU A 416 34.33 5.94 -17.27
CA GLU A 416 35.60 6.67 -17.25
C GLU A 416 35.64 7.74 -16.15
N ASP A 417 34.48 8.27 -15.76
CA ASP A 417 34.37 9.30 -14.71
C ASP A 417 34.53 8.70 -13.30
N LEU A 418 34.35 7.38 -13.13
CA LEU A 418 34.40 6.70 -11.83
C LEU A 418 35.73 6.92 -11.09
N GLU A 419 36.83 7.08 -11.81
CA GLU A 419 38.14 7.34 -11.22
C GLU A 419 38.18 8.70 -10.48
N ALA A 420 37.42 9.70 -10.95
CA ALA A 420 37.31 11.00 -10.28
C ALA A 420 36.60 10.92 -8.92
N TYR A 421 35.83 9.86 -8.68
CA TYR A 421 35.14 9.62 -7.41
C TYR A 421 35.94 8.72 -6.45
N ARG A 422 37.14 8.25 -6.83
CA ARG A 422 37.92 7.34 -6.00
C ARG A 422 38.22 7.95 -4.61
N GLY A 423 38.01 7.16 -3.56
CA GLY A 423 38.18 7.59 -2.17
C GLY A 423 36.96 8.29 -1.56
N ARG A 424 35.89 8.50 -2.34
CA ARG A 424 34.60 8.99 -1.84
C ARG A 424 33.68 7.82 -1.46
N ARG A 425 32.74 8.10 -0.57
CA ARG A 425 31.66 7.20 -0.15
C ARG A 425 30.54 7.25 -1.18
N ILE A 426 30.52 6.29 -2.09
CA ILE A 426 29.61 6.30 -3.24
C ILE A 426 28.53 5.24 -3.04
N GLY A 427 27.27 5.68 -3.13
CA GLY A 427 26.14 4.79 -3.32
C GLY A 427 25.81 4.64 -4.80
N PHE A 428 25.35 3.46 -5.19
CA PHE A 428 24.93 3.19 -6.55
C PHE A 428 23.46 2.79 -6.60
N LEU A 429 22.66 3.54 -7.35
CA LEU A 429 21.27 3.23 -7.66
C LEU A 429 21.22 2.65 -9.07
N VAL A 430 20.99 1.34 -9.18
CA VAL A 430 21.09 0.60 -10.44
C VAL A 430 19.74 0.04 -10.85
N PHE A 431 19.46 -0.02 -12.15
CA PHE A 431 18.17 -0.52 -12.61
C PHE A 431 18.05 -2.03 -12.36
N ARG A 432 19.01 -2.82 -12.86
CA ARG A 432 18.91 -4.30 -12.88
C ARG A 432 19.99 -5.02 -12.10
N LYS A 433 21.25 -4.76 -12.46
CA LYS A 433 22.41 -5.42 -11.86
C LYS A 433 23.64 -4.54 -12.07
N VAL A 434 24.60 -4.67 -11.16
CA VAL A 434 25.88 -3.98 -11.30
C VAL A 434 26.66 -4.61 -12.45
N ALA A 435 26.94 -3.82 -13.49
CA ALA A 435 27.78 -4.22 -14.62
C ALA A 435 29.24 -3.79 -14.48
N HIS A 436 29.59 -3.10 -13.37
CA HIS A 436 30.88 -2.43 -13.20
C HIS A 436 31.67 -3.03 -12.04
N SER A 437 32.97 -3.20 -12.25
CA SER A 437 33.92 -3.60 -11.21
C SER A 437 34.41 -2.37 -10.44
N PHE A 438 33.50 -1.70 -9.71
CA PHE A 438 33.83 -0.54 -8.89
C PHE A 438 33.37 -0.77 -7.44
N PRO A 439 34.18 -0.40 -6.42
CA PRO A 439 33.86 -0.65 -5.02
C PRO A 439 32.85 0.38 -4.48
N PHE A 440 31.58 0.24 -4.88
CA PHE A 440 30.49 1.01 -4.28
C PHE A 440 30.31 0.62 -2.81
N GLN A 441 30.09 1.61 -1.94
CA GLN A 441 29.87 1.34 -0.52
C GLN A 441 28.53 0.66 -0.27
N HIS A 442 27.52 1.03 -1.07
CA HIS A 442 26.22 0.38 -1.06
C HIS A 442 25.59 0.44 -2.45
N VAL A 443 24.84 -0.60 -2.79
CA VAL A 443 24.13 -0.72 -4.07
C VAL A 443 22.66 -0.99 -3.79
N GLU A 444 21.80 -0.16 -4.37
CA GLU A 444 20.36 -0.39 -4.42
C GLU A 444 19.95 -0.79 -5.83
N VAL A 445 19.40 -2.00 -5.96
CA VAL A 445 18.84 -2.50 -7.23
C VAL A 445 17.35 -2.19 -7.27
N LEU A 446 16.90 -1.46 -8.27
CA LEU A 446 15.49 -1.06 -8.41
C LEU A 446 14.59 -2.22 -8.85
N SER A 447 15.03 -3.02 -9.83
CA SER A 447 14.31 -4.21 -10.31
C SER A 447 15.28 -5.23 -10.91
N PRO A 448 15.58 -6.33 -10.19
CA PRO A 448 16.45 -7.39 -10.71
C PRO A 448 15.94 -7.99 -12.03
N ALA A 449 14.61 -8.10 -12.20
CA ALA A 449 13.97 -8.59 -13.42
C ALA A 449 13.92 -7.54 -14.54
N GLY A 450 14.16 -6.26 -14.22
CA GLY A 450 14.08 -5.16 -15.16
C GLY A 450 12.66 -4.72 -15.49
N ASP A 451 11.72 -4.93 -14.56
CA ASP A 451 10.35 -4.45 -14.58
C ASP A 451 10.29 -2.98 -14.12
N LEU A 452 9.69 -2.12 -14.94
CA LEU A 452 9.55 -0.69 -14.65
C LEU A 452 8.52 -0.40 -13.53
N ARG A 453 7.52 -1.27 -13.34
CA ARG A 453 6.56 -1.16 -12.22
C ARG A 453 7.26 -1.44 -10.90
N GLU A 454 8.06 -2.50 -10.83
CA GLU A 454 8.88 -2.81 -9.66
C GLU A 454 9.87 -1.68 -9.37
N ALA A 455 10.58 -1.20 -10.41
CA ALA A 455 11.53 -0.10 -10.26
C ALA A 455 10.87 1.20 -9.75
N ALA A 456 9.68 1.53 -10.26
CA ALA A 456 8.89 2.67 -9.79
C ALA A 456 8.50 2.53 -8.30
N ALA A 457 8.00 1.35 -7.90
CA ALA A 457 7.62 1.05 -6.52
C ALA A 457 8.79 1.21 -5.54
N ASN A 458 9.99 0.81 -5.98
CA ASN A 458 11.20 0.81 -5.16
C ASN A 458 11.95 2.15 -5.14
N LEU A 459 11.76 3.02 -6.14
CA LEU A 459 12.61 4.18 -6.39
C LEU A 459 12.84 5.07 -5.17
N PHE A 460 11.77 5.61 -4.58
CA PHE A 460 11.90 6.55 -3.46
C PHE A 460 12.42 5.87 -2.19
N ALA A 461 12.07 4.60 -1.95
CA ALA A 461 12.58 3.84 -0.82
C ALA A 461 14.08 3.57 -0.95
N ALA A 462 14.56 3.23 -2.15
CA ALA A 462 15.96 3.04 -2.45
C ALA A 462 16.77 4.34 -2.28
N ILE A 463 16.27 5.46 -2.83
CA ILE A 463 16.92 6.77 -2.65
C ILE A 463 17.02 7.13 -1.17
N ARG A 464 15.98 6.88 -0.37
CA ARG A 464 16.00 7.14 1.08
C ARG A 464 16.97 6.25 1.85
N ARG A 465 17.08 4.97 1.50
CA ARG A 465 18.07 4.06 2.10
C ARG A 465 19.49 4.55 1.83
N LEU A 466 19.78 4.96 0.59
CA LEU A 466 21.06 5.56 0.24
C LEU A 466 21.32 6.86 0.98
N ASP A 467 20.32 7.75 1.05
CA ASP A 467 20.46 9.05 1.72
C ASP A 467 20.76 8.91 3.23
N ALA A 468 20.27 7.84 3.86
CA ALA A 468 20.53 7.53 5.27
C ALA A 468 21.97 7.05 5.56
N LEU A 469 22.75 6.67 4.54
CA LEU A 469 24.10 6.12 4.70
C LEU A 469 25.19 7.21 4.81
N ASN A 470 24.80 8.49 4.81
CA ASN A 470 25.73 9.63 4.84
C ASN A 470 26.78 9.54 3.73
N LEU A 471 26.38 9.19 2.52
CA LEU A 471 27.27 9.06 1.37
C LEU A 471 27.72 10.45 0.88
N ASP A 472 28.81 10.50 0.14
CA ASP A 472 29.27 11.75 -0.49
C ASP A 472 28.50 12.00 -1.81
N VAL A 473 28.10 10.93 -2.51
CA VAL A 473 27.34 11.00 -3.76
C VAL A 473 26.57 9.70 -4.02
N ILE A 474 25.44 9.82 -4.70
CA ILE A 474 24.69 8.71 -5.30
C ILE A 474 24.86 8.80 -6.81
N LEU A 475 25.45 7.78 -7.41
CA LEU A 475 25.44 7.58 -8.85
C LEU A 475 24.17 6.82 -9.21
N ALA A 476 23.37 7.34 -10.13
CA ALA A 476 22.13 6.68 -10.57
C ALA A 476 22.22 6.29 -12.04
N GLU A 477 21.77 5.08 -12.37
CA GLU A 477 21.65 4.60 -13.75
C GLU A 477 20.33 5.05 -14.38
N SER A 478 20.37 5.37 -15.67
CA SER A 478 19.17 5.67 -16.44
C SER A 478 18.33 4.42 -16.72
N VAL A 479 17.01 4.57 -16.74
CA VAL A 479 16.06 3.51 -17.15
C VAL A 479 15.48 3.79 -18.54
N PRO A 480 15.00 2.77 -19.27
CA PRO A 480 14.32 2.98 -20.55
C PRO A 480 13.12 3.93 -20.42
N GLU A 481 13.05 5.00 -21.21
CA GLU A 481 12.00 6.02 -21.15
C GLU A 481 10.70 5.64 -21.88
N VAL A 482 10.16 4.48 -21.52
CA VAL A 482 8.88 3.96 -22.02
C VAL A 482 7.95 3.70 -20.84
N GLY A 483 6.65 3.99 -21.00
CA GLY A 483 5.68 3.84 -19.92
C GLY A 483 6.12 4.52 -18.61
N LEU A 484 6.17 3.76 -17.50
CA LEU A 484 6.60 4.27 -16.20
C LEU A 484 8.06 4.72 -16.15
N GLY A 485 8.91 4.26 -17.06
CA GLY A 485 10.30 4.69 -17.13
C GLY A 485 10.46 6.18 -17.40
N ARG A 486 9.49 6.80 -18.11
CA ARG A 486 9.43 8.27 -18.27
C ARG A 486 9.23 8.98 -16.94
N ALA A 487 8.37 8.44 -16.07
CA ALA A 487 8.12 8.99 -14.75
C ALA A 487 9.34 8.80 -13.83
N ILE A 488 9.97 7.61 -13.86
CA ILE A 488 11.21 7.35 -13.11
C ILE A 488 12.30 8.35 -13.50
N MET A 489 12.54 8.53 -14.81
CA MET A 489 13.56 9.46 -15.29
C MET A 489 13.23 10.93 -15.00
N ASP A 490 11.95 11.34 -15.06
CA ASP A 490 11.56 12.68 -14.62
C ASP A 490 11.90 12.91 -13.14
N ARG A 491 11.65 11.93 -12.25
CA ARG A 491 12.00 12.05 -10.82
C ARG A 491 13.50 12.09 -10.60
N LEU A 492 14.24 11.20 -11.24
CA LEU A 492 15.70 11.17 -11.13
C LEU A 492 16.32 12.49 -11.61
N ARG A 493 15.85 13.06 -12.73
CA ARG A 493 16.35 14.34 -13.27
C ARG A 493 16.06 15.54 -12.37
N ARG A 494 14.92 15.54 -11.69
CA ARG A 494 14.57 16.60 -10.72
C ARG A 494 15.30 16.46 -9.40
N ALA A 495 15.63 15.23 -9.02
CA ALA A 495 16.42 14.91 -7.84
C ALA A 495 17.92 15.14 -8.05
N SER A 496 18.40 15.05 -9.31
CA SER A 496 19.81 15.27 -9.62
C SER A 496 20.20 16.74 -9.44
N ASN A 497 21.41 16.95 -8.93
CA ASN A 497 21.94 18.30 -8.71
C ASN A 497 23.45 18.34 -9.00
N PRO A 498 23.85 18.39 -10.27
CA PRO A 498 25.26 18.38 -10.68
C PRO A 498 26.04 19.55 -10.07
N SER A 499 25.42 20.73 -9.97
CA SER A 499 26.08 21.95 -9.45
C SER A 499 26.57 21.83 -8.01
N ARG A 500 25.93 20.99 -7.18
CA ARG A 500 26.32 20.83 -5.77
C ARG A 500 27.66 20.11 -5.60
N ILE A 501 28.03 19.30 -6.60
CA ILE A 501 29.22 18.47 -6.60
C ILE A 501 30.45 19.32 -6.92
N GLU A 502 30.36 20.18 -7.93
CA GLU A 502 31.43 21.10 -8.31
C GLU A 502 31.84 22.08 -7.18
N ASP A 503 30.89 22.46 -6.33
CA ASP A 503 31.16 23.32 -5.16
C ASP A 503 31.76 22.53 -3.99
N THR A 504 31.27 21.32 -3.70
CA THR A 504 31.80 20.48 -2.61
C THR A 504 33.17 19.86 -2.89
N TRP A 505 33.64 19.88 -4.13
CA TRP A 505 34.89 19.24 -4.55
C TRP A 505 36.05 20.22 -4.72
N LYS A 506 35.78 21.51 -4.58
CA LYS A 506 36.78 22.59 -4.59
C LYS A 506 37.32 22.94 -3.19
N GLU A 507 36.77 22.33 -2.15
CA GLU A 507 37.29 22.31 -0.77
C GLU A 507 37.91 20.95 -0.46
#